data_AF-A0A4V0XIG2-F1
#
_entry.id   AF-A0A4V0XIG2-F1
#
_cell.length_a   1.000
_cell.length_b   1.000
_cell.length_c   1.000
_cell.angle_alpha   90.00
_cell.angle_beta   90.00
_cell.angle_gamma   90.00
#
_symmetry.space_group_name_H-M   'P 1'
#
loop_
_entity.id
_entity.type
_entity.pdbx_description
1 polymer ?
#
loop_
_entity_poly.entity_id
_entity_poly.type
_entity_poly.pdbx_seq_one_letter_code
_entity_poly.pdbx_strand_id
1 'polypeptide(L)'
;MLEVAGIHDQSTAVQLANFLMSLRKAFPFVPLVQCRTWLEAFELLRHCLDQPTRIKGKRVIFIDEFPWLATRKSGFLAAFDNFWNSYACRQRDLAVIVCGSAAAWMIRHIVDSRGGLHNRLTRRIRLEPFRLDEVEQYLKYRRIRWDQRQIVMAYMALGGIPHYLNLIQPGQSAAQCVDAECFRSAGMLHDEYRNLYAALFESCDTHEAIVKVLATSWSGLTRDQVLARARLSSGGGVTKAIEELQLSGFVTETFSLDKKAKGSLLRLTDEFSVFTGTGCTPRLRRNRGCDNPQAVAMTPGADMLLKLSVSNMCRRFAEPLGSRMWKRMLHRGGTWRKREPTTRGLRLICCWIEPITASISAKSNSRTSLS
;
A
#
# COMPACT_ATOMS: atom_id res chain seq x y z
N MET A 1 22.95 -19.93 -5.38
CA MET A 1 21.81 -19.04 -5.69
C MET A 1 22.36 -17.91 -6.54
N LEU A 2 21.64 -17.51 -7.59
CA LEU A 2 21.94 -16.30 -8.35
C LEU A 2 21.01 -15.19 -7.88
N GLU A 3 21.56 -14.04 -7.54
CA GLU A 3 20.81 -12.86 -7.15
C GLU A 3 21.23 -11.67 -8.03
N VAL A 4 20.25 -11.04 -8.66
CA VAL A 4 20.45 -9.87 -9.54
C VAL A 4 19.41 -8.83 -9.14
N ALA A 5 19.84 -7.60 -8.89
CA ALA A 5 18.94 -6.46 -8.77
C ALA A 5 19.04 -5.60 -10.03
N GLY A 6 17.90 -5.20 -10.59
CA GLY A 6 17.88 -4.17 -11.63
C GLY A 6 18.47 -2.85 -11.13
N ILE A 7 18.98 -2.02 -12.03
CA ILE A 7 19.46 -0.67 -11.69
C ILE A 7 18.49 0.37 -12.26
N HIS A 8 18.03 1.30 -11.43
CA HIS A 8 17.09 2.34 -11.86
C HIS A 8 17.68 3.23 -12.97
N ASP A 9 16.90 3.47 -14.02
CA ASP A 9 17.20 4.39 -15.13
C ASP A 9 18.58 4.18 -15.78
N GLN A 10 18.94 2.92 -16.06
CA GLN A 10 20.20 2.56 -16.70
C GLN A 10 20.04 1.98 -18.10
N SER A 11 21.08 2.17 -18.91
CA SER A 11 21.17 1.58 -20.24
C SER A 11 21.27 0.05 -20.19
N THR A 12 20.84 -0.61 -21.27
CA THR A 12 20.95 -2.08 -21.43
C THR A 12 22.38 -2.58 -21.21
N ALA A 13 23.39 -1.82 -21.66
CA ALA A 13 24.80 -2.20 -21.49
C ALA A 13 25.20 -2.27 -20.01
N VAL A 14 24.76 -1.28 -19.21
CA VAL A 14 25.00 -1.25 -17.76
C VAL A 14 24.27 -2.39 -17.06
N GLN A 15 23.02 -2.66 -17.44
CA GLN A 15 22.25 -3.79 -16.87
C GLN A 15 22.90 -5.14 -17.19
N LEU A 16 23.39 -5.34 -18.41
CA LEU A 16 24.10 -6.55 -18.82
C LEU A 16 25.41 -6.71 -18.04
N ALA A 17 26.18 -5.63 -17.85
CA ALA A 17 27.39 -5.66 -17.03
C ALA A 17 27.07 -6.05 -15.57
N ASN A 18 26.02 -5.45 -14.98
CA ASN A 18 25.54 -5.79 -13.65
C ASN A 18 25.11 -7.26 -13.54
N PHE A 19 24.33 -7.75 -14.51
CA PHE A 19 23.92 -9.15 -14.58
C PHE A 19 25.14 -10.09 -14.63
N LEU A 20 26.14 -9.78 -15.46
CA LEU A 20 27.38 -10.56 -15.56
C LEU A 20 28.18 -10.54 -14.27
N MET A 21 28.25 -9.41 -13.57
CA MET A 21 28.88 -9.32 -12.25
C MET A 21 28.19 -10.24 -11.23
N SER A 22 26.86 -10.22 -11.18
CA SER A 22 26.07 -11.13 -10.34
C SER A 22 26.23 -12.60 -10.74
N LEU A 23 26.26 -12.88 -12.04
CA LEU A 23 26.47 -14.23 -12.57
C LEU A 23 27.84 -14.77 -12.14
N ARG A 24 28.90 -13.97 -12.22
CA ARG A 24 30.25 -14.35 -11.81
C ARG A 24 30.38 -14.55 -10.31
N LYS A 25 29.65 -13.77 -9.50
CA LYS A 25 29.56 -14.00 -8.05
C LYS A 25 28.95 -15.38 -7.75
N ALA A 26 27.92 -15.77 -8.49
CA ALA A 26 27.26 -17.07 -8.33
C ALA A 26 28.05 -18.24 -8.96
N PHE A 27 28.77 -17.96 -10.06
CA PHE A 27 29.50 -18.93 -10.87
C PHE A 27 30.92 -18.39 -11.19
N PRO A 28 31.91 -18.62 -10.30
CA PRO A 28 33.24 -18.02 -10.43
C PRO A 28 34.03 -18.41 -11.68
N PHE A 29 33.66 -19.51 -12.35
CA PHE A 29 34.29 -20.00 -13.59
C PHE A 29 33.88 -19.20 -14.83
N VAL A 30 32.88 -18.32 -14.72
CA VAL A 30 32.40 -17.54 -15.86
C VAL A 30 33.50 -16.55 -16.32
N PRO A 31 33.89 -16.59 -17.61
CA PRO A 31 34.96 -15.75 -18.13
C PRO A 31 34.57 -14.27 -18.13
N LEU A 32 35.58 -13.40 -18.22
CA LEU A 32 35.42 -11.97 -18.49
C LEU A 32 34.96 -11.78 -19.94
N VAL A 33 33.67 -11.92 -20.16
CA VAL A 33 33.01 -11.67 -21.46
C VAL A 33 32.07 -10.49 -21.36
N GLN A 34 31.85 -9.82 -22.49
CA GLN A 34 30.83 -8.78 -22.61
C GLN A 34 29.66 -9.31 -23.44
N CYS A 35 28.47 -9.35 -22.84
CA CYS A 35 27.25 -9.62 -23.58
C CYS A 35 26.74 -8.33 -24.22
N ARG A 36 26.34 -8.41 -25.49
CA ARG A 36 25.72 -7.29 -26.22
C ARG A 36 24.20 -7.32 -26.13
N THR A 37 23.64 -8.50 -25.91
CA THR A 37 22.20 -8.73 -25.86
C THR A 37 21.82 -9.55 -24.63
N TRP A 38 20.56 -9.41 -24.19
CA TRP A 38 20.02 -10.27 -23.14
C TRP A 38 19.94 -11.74 -23.53
N LEU A 39 19.79 -12.05 -24.83
CA LEU A 39 19.83 -13.43 -25.32
C LEU A 39 21.17 -14.10 -25.03
N GLU A 40 22.29 -13.41 -25.31
CA GLU A 40 23.63 -13.90 -24.96
C GLU A 40 23.80 -14.08 -23.45
N ALA A 41 23.29 -13.14 -22.65
CA ALA A 41 23.39 -13.22 -21.20
C ALA A 41 22.60 -14.41 -20.62
N PHE A 42 21.40 -14.67 -21.13
CA PHE A 42 20.59 -15.82 -20.70
C PHE A 42 21.14 -17.16 -21.23
N GLU A 43 21.77 -17.17 -22.40
CA GLU A 43 22.46 -18.36 -22.90
C GLU A 43 23.69 -18.70 -22.04
N LEU A 44 24.45 -17.69 -21.62
CA LEU A 44 25.54 -17.87 -20.67
C LEU A 44 25.02 -18.38 -19.31
N LEU A 45 23.91 -17.84 -18.82
CA LEU A 45 23.25 -18.36 -17.62
C LEU A 45 22.87 -19.83 -17.78
N ARG A 46 22.29 -20.21 -18.93
CA ARG A 46 21.95 -21.62 -19.24
C ARG A 46 23.18 -22.52 -19.13
N HIS A 47 24.29 -22.13 -19.75
CA HIS A 47 25.54 -22.88 -19.66
C HIS A 47 26.06 -23.00 -18.22
N CYS A 48 25.89 -21.96 -17.40
CA CYS A 48 26.26 -22.01 -15.98
C CYS A 48 25.39 -22.98 -15.18
N LEU A 49 24.09 -23.01 -15.48
CA LEU A 49 23.14 -23.88 -14.81
C LEU A 49 23.33 -25.36 -15.20
N ASP A 50 23.72 -25.63 -16.45
CA ASP A 50 24.00 -26.99 -16.93
C ASP A 50 25.30 -27.60 -16.37
N GLN A 51 26.17 -26.78 -15.76
CA GLN A 51 27.36 -27.32 -15.12
C GLN A 51 27.02 -28.26 -13.97
N PRO A 52 27.75 -29.38 -13.81
CA PRO A 52 27.56 -30.27 -12.67
C PRO A 52 27.77 -29.53 -11.36
N THR A 53 26.69 -29.28 -10.62
CA THR A 53 26.79 -28.63 -9.32
C THR A 53 26.87 -29.70 -8.22
N ARG A 54 27.77 -29.52 -7.26
CA ARG A 54 27.79 -30.33 -6.02
C ARG A 54 26.67 -29.96 -5.04
N ILE A 55 25.82 -29.00 -5.39
CA ILE A 55 24.81 -28.44 -4.51
C ILE A 55 23.63 -29.42 -4.45
N LYS A 56 23.44 -30.05 -3.28
CA LYS A 56 22.22 -30.80 -2.98
C LYS A 56 21.10 -29.81 -2.68
N GLY A 57 20.10 -29.72 -3.54
CA GLY A 57 18.90 -28.89 -3.30
C GLY A 57 18.41 -28.14 -4.53
N LYS A 58 17.39 -27.30 -4.34
CA LYS A 58 16.85 -26.46 -5.42
C LYS A 58 17.81 -25.31 -5.75
N ARG A 59 18.06 -25.10 -7.03
CA ARG A 59 18.73 -23.91 -7.57
C ARG A 59 17.73 -22.75 -7.59
N VAL A 60 18.16 -21.58 -7.14
CA VAL A 60 17.31 -20.37 -7.08
C VAL A 60 17.95 -19.27 -7.91
N ILE A 61 17.16 -18.66 -8.78
CA ILE A 61 17.44 -17.39 -9.45
C ILE A 61 16.48 -16.36 -8.85
N PHE A 62 17.03 -15.33 -8.24
CA PHE A 62 16.29 -14.22 -7.65
C PHE A 62 16.59 -12.95 -8.43
N ILE A 63 15.55 -12.37 -9.02
CA ILE A 63 15.63 -11.13 -9.78
C ILE A 63 14.85 -10.07 -9.02
N ASP A 64 15.58 -9.22 -8.32
CA ASP A 64 15.03 -8.04 -7.68
C ASP A 64 14.89 -6.88 -8.65
N GLU A 65 13.88 -6.05 -8.42
CA GLU A 65 13.49 -4.95 -9.30
C GLU A 65 13.47 -5.34 -10.78
N PHE A 66 12.75 -6.43 -11.07
CA PHE A 66 12.52 -6.96 -12.42
C PHE A 66 12.06 -5.87 -13.43
N PRO A 67 11.17 -4.91 -13.06
CA PRO A 67 10.77 -3.83 -13.96
C PRO A 67 11.95 -2.99 -14.47
N TRP A 68 13.00 -2.80 -13.67
CA TRP A 68 14.15 -1.97 -14.05
C TRP A 68 15.06 -2.65 -15.09
N LEU A 69 15.07 -3.99 -15.15
CA LEU A 69 15.77 -4.72 -16.21
C LEU A 69 15.02 -4.66 -17.55
N ALA A 70 13.69 -4.49 -17.49
CA ALA A 70 12.79 -4.50 -18.62
C ALA A 70 12.61 -3.12 -19.26
N THR A 71 13.70 -2.39 -19.48
CA THR A 71 13.66 -1.06 -20.12
C THR A 71 13.22 -1.12 -21.57
N ARG A 72 12.74 0.02 -22.09
CA ARG A 72 12.23 0.12 -23.47
C ARG A 72 13.30 -0.30 -24.49
N LYS A 73 12.94 -1.21 -25.40
CA LYS A 73 13.83 -1.78 -26.43
C LYS A 73 15.06 -2.53 -25.89
N SER A 74 15.09 -2.91 -24.60
CA SER A 74 16.19 -3.74 -24.08
C SER A 74 16.20 -5.15 -24.66
N GLY A 75 15.03 -5.67 -25.06
CA GLY A 75 14.86 -7.06 -25.47
C GLY A 75 14.84 -8.04 -24.28
N PHE A 76 14.91 -7.54 -23.04
CA PHE A 76 14.96 -8.36 -21.83
C PHE A 76 13.76 -9.30 -21.70
N LEU A 77 12.54 -8.78 -21.83
CA LEU A 77 11.32 -9.60 -21.69
C LEU A 77 11.27 -10.75 -22.70
N ALA A 78 11.62 -10.48 -23.96
CA ALA A 78 11.66 -11.50 -25.00
C ALA A 78 12.75 -12.55 -24.74
N ALA A 79 13.92 -12.12 -24.27
CA ALA A 79 15.02 -13.02 -23.94
C ALA A 79 14.71 -13.87 -22.70
N PHE A 80 14.09 -13.28 -21.68
CA PHE A 80 13.65 -13.98 -20.48
C PHE A 80 12.53 -14.99 -20.78
N ASP A 81 11.57 -14.62 -21.63
CA ASP A 81 10.52 -15.53 -22.12
C ASP A 81 11.13 -16.71 -22.90
N ASN A 82 12.09 -16.44 -23.80
CA ASN A 82 12.83 -17.50 -24.49
C ASN A 82 13.58 -18.42 -23.51
N PHE A 83 14.30 -17.86 -22.53
CA PHE A 83 15.00 -18.63 -21.50
C PHE A 83 14.04 -19.52 -20.69
N TRP A 84 12.90 -18.97 -20.29
CA TRP A 84 11.90 -19.74 -19.55
C TRP A 84 11.35 -20.91 -20.38
N ASN A 85 10.98 -20.63 -21.63
CA ASN A 85 10.28 -21.58 -22.50
C ASN A 85 11.19 -22.69 -23.03
N SER A 86 12.44 -22.35 -23.34
CA SER A 86 13.42 -23.29 -23.87
C SER A 86 14.11 -24.11 -22.78
N TYR A 87 14.26 -23.55 -21.58
CA TYR A 87 15.12 -24.14 -20.55
C TYR A 87 14.44 -24.26 -19.18
N ALA A 88 14.11 -23.13 -18.54
CA ALA A 88 13.80 -23.12 -17.12
C ALA A 88 12.59 -24.00 -16.75
N CYS A 89 11.57 -24.05 -17.61
CA CYS A 89 10.36 -24.84 -17.38
C CYS A 89 10.61 -26.36 -17.32
N ARG A 90 11.74 -26.85 -17.86
CA ARG A 90 12.12 -28.27 -17.89
C ARG A 90 12.92 -28.69 -16.65
N GLN A 91 13.42 -27.72 -15.89
CA GLN A 91 14.29 -27.94 -14.73
C GLN A 91 13.44 -28.12 -13.47
N ARG A 92 13.33 -29.36 -12.95
CA ARG A 92 12.50 -29.67 -11.77
C ARG A 92 13.07 -29.11 -10.45
N ASP A 93 14.36 -28.82 -10.44
CA ASP A 93 15.12 -28.32 -9.29
C ASP A 93 15.41 -26.82 -9.39
N LEU A 94 14.87 -26.10 -10.38
CA LEU A 94 15.06 -24.66 -10.55
C LEU A 94 13.83 -23.89 -10.07
N ALA A 95 14.06 -22.86 -9.25
CA ALA A 95 13.07 -21.86 -8.89
C ALA A 95 13.54 -20.48 -9.37
N VAL A 96 12.67 -19.76 -10.08
CA VAL A 96 12.91 -18.35 -10.43
C VAL A 96 11.93 -17.51 -9.64
N ILE A 97 12.46 -16.54 -8.92
CA ILE A 97 11.70 -15.61 -8.10
C ILE A 97 11.95 -14.22 -8.67
N VAL A 98 10.88 -13.49 -8.95
CA VAL A 98 10.91 -12.12 -9.46
C VAL A 98 10.14 -11.22 -8.51
N CYS A 99 10.70 -10.07 -8.20
CA CYS A 99 10.03 -9.01 -7.44
C CYS A 99 10.23 -7.64 -8.09
N GLY A 100 9.47 -6.67 -7.62
CA GLY A 100 9.58 -5.29 -8.07
C GLY A 100 8.58 -4.39 -7.37
N SER A 101 8.99 -3.16 -7.11
CA SER A 101 8.17 -2.14 -6.47
C SER A 101 7.02 -1.64 -7.37
N ALA A 102 7.18 -1.72 -8.69
CA ALA A 102 6.16 -1.32 -9.67
C ALA A 102 5.06 -2.40 -9.87
N ALA A 103 4.14 -2.52 -8.91
CA ALA A 103 3.08 -3.54 -8.91
C ALA A 103 2.22 -3.54 -10.18
N ALA A 104 1.79 -2.36 -10.65
CA ALA A 104 0.99 -2.25 -11.87
C ALA A 104 1.77 -2.65 -13.13
N TRP A 105 3.08 -2.41 -13.16
CA TRP A 105 3.93 -2.86 -14.25
C TRP A 105 4.05 -4.39 -14.24
N MET A 106 4.32 -4.97 -13.06
CA MET A 106 4.44 -6.42 -12.87
C MET A 106 3.16 -7.15 -13.28
N ILE A 107 2.00 -6.63 -12.89
CA ILE A 107 0.72 -7.23 -13.25
C ILE A 107 0.52 -7.20 -14.77
N ARG A 108 0.70 -6.03 -15.40
CA ARG A 108 0.48 -5.90 -16.86
C ARG A 108 1.46 -6.71 -17.72
N HIS A 109 2.73 -6.77 -17.33
CA HIS A 109 3.79 -7.35 -18.18
C HIS A 109 4.15 -8.78 -17.84
N ILE A 110 3.82 -9.25 -16.63
CA ILE A 110 4.14 -10.61 -16.18
C ILE A 110 2.87 -11.42 -15.97
N VAL A 111 1.92 -10.91 -15.16
CA VAL A 111 0.70 -11.65 -14.80
C VAL A 111 -0.28 -11.72 -15.98
N ASP A 112 -0.62 -10.56 -16.56
CA ASP A 112 -1.58 -10.42 -17.65
C ASP A 112 -0.89 -10.47 -19.02
N SER A 113 0.35 -10.93 -19.05
CA SER A 113 1.14 -11.04 -20.27
C SER A 113 0.39 -11.91 -21.28
N ARG A 114 0.02 -11.36 -22.45
CA ARG A 114 -0.65 -12.14 -23.51
C ARG A 114 0.31 -13.00 -24.34
N GLY A 115 1.61 -12.91 -24.04
CA GLY A 115 2.70 -13.57 -24.76
C GLY A 115 3.17 -14.85 -24.09
N GLY A 116 4.45 -15.19 -24.25
CA GLY A 116 4.95 -16.50 -23.85
C GLY A 116 4.95 -16.76 -22.35
N LEU A 117 5.01 -15.75 -21.48
CA LEU A 117 4.95 -15.93 -20.02
C LEU A 117 3.53 -16.15 -19.46
N HIS A 118 2.49 -16.07 -20.30
CA HIS A 118 1.10 -16.29 -19.90
C HIS A 118 0.94 -17.68 -19.25
N ASN A 119 0.29 -17.73 -18.09
CA ASN A 119 0.03 -18.96 -17.35
C ASN A 119 1.29 -19.74 -16.88
N ARG A 120 2.46 -19.09 -16.80
CA ARG A 120 3.71 -19.70 -16.30
C ARG A 120 4.04 -19.37 -14.86
N LEU A 121 3.26 -18.45 -14.28
CA LEU A 121 3.37 -18.06 -12.89
C LEU A 121 2.78 -19.14 -11.98
N THR A 122 3.64 -19.93 -11.33
CA THR A 122 3.20 -20.99 -10.41
C THR A 122 2.57 -20.44 -9.14
N ARG A 123 3.10 -19.33 -8.62
CA ARG A 123 2.61 -18.72 -7.39
C ARG A 123 2.83 -17.21 -7.40
N ARG A 124 1.81 -16.48 -6.96
CA ARG A 124 1.87 -15.04 -6.71
C ARG A 124 1.88 -14.80 -5.20
N ILE A 125 2.80 -13.98 -4.73
CA ILE A 125 2.82 -13.49 -3.35
C ILE A 125 2.62 -11.98 -3.41
N ARG A 126 1.48 -11.50 -2.91
CA ARG A 126 1.24 -10.07 -2.70
C ARG A 126 1.59 -9.76 -1.26
N LEU A 127 2.67 -9.01 -1.05
CA LEU A 127 2.99 -8.49 0.27
C LEU A 127 2.07 -7.30 0.54
N GLU A 128 1.27 -7.42 1.60
CA GLU A 128 0.38 -6.34 2.04
C GLU A 128 0.99 -5.62 3.25
N PRO A 129 0.61 -4.35 3.49
CA PRO A 129 0.92 -3.67 4.75
C PRO A 129 0.42 -4.49 5.93
N PHE A 130 1.15 -4.43 7.04
CA PHE A 130 0.79 -5.12 8.27
C PHE A 130 -0.63 -4.76 8.72
N ARG A 131 -1.29 -5.78 9.24
CA ARG A 131 -2.56 -5.69 9.92
C ARG A 131 -2.35 -5.13 11.32
N LEU A 132 -3.41 -4.60 11.94
CA LEU A 132 -3.31 -3.96 13.25
C LEU A 132 -2.78 -4.93 14.33
N ASP A 133 -3.10 -6.22 14.24
CA ASP A 133 -2.57 -7.27 15.12
C ASP A 133 -1.10 -7.62 14.82
N GLU A 134 -0.67 -7.53 13.57
CA GLU A 134 0.74 -7.68 13.18
C GLU A 134 1.57 -6.47 13.61
N VAL A 135 1.00 -5.25 13.57
CA VAL A 135 1.63 -4.05 14.13
C VAL A 135 1.81 -4.18 15.64
N GLU A 136 0.81 -4.66 16.37
CA GLU A 136 0.96 -4.96 17.80
C GLU A 136 2.09 -5.97 18.06
N GLN A 137 2.20 -7.02 17.23
CA GLN A 137 3.28 -8.00 17.34
C GLN A 137 4.66 -7.41 17.01
N TYR A 138 4.74 -6.59 15.96
CA TYR A 138 5.96 -5.90 15.55
C TYR A 138 6.46 -4.95 16.64
N LEU A 139 5.58 -4.16 17.25
CA LEU A 139 5.94 -3.25 18.35
C LEU A 139 6.42 -4.03 19.58
N LYS A 140 5.79 -5.16 19.91
CA LYS A 140 6.26 -6.05 20.99
C LYS A 140 7.64 -6.61 20.70
N TYR A 141 7.90 -7.07 19.47
CA TYR A 141 9.22 -7.52 19.03
C TYR A 141 10.28 -6.42 19.20
N ARG A 142 9.91 -5.18 18.87
CA ARG A 142 10.73 -3.96 19.07
C ARG A 142 10.83 -3.48 20.52
N ARG A 143 10.25 -4.22 21.47
CA ARG A 143 10.20 -3.88 22.92
C ARG A 143 9.49 -2.56 23.23
N ILE A 144 8.58 -2.11 22.35
CA ILE A 144 7.75 -0.93 22.57
C ILE A 144 6.45 -1.38 23.24
N ARG A 145 6.18 -0.83 24.42
CA ARG A 145 4.97 -1.13 25.21
C ARG A 145 3.97 0.00 25.07
N TRP A 146 3.11 -0.13 24.07
CA TRP A 146 1.98 0.78 23.88
C TRP A 146 0.66 0.12 24.26
N ASP A 147 -0.27 0.94 24.73
CA ASP A 147 -1.65 0.49 24.90
C ASP A 147 -2.37 0.41 23.55
N GLN A 148 -3.56 -0.15 23.56
CA GLN A 148 -4.36 -0.35 22.36
C GLN A 148 -4.76 0.97 21.67
N ARG A 149 -4.90 2.06 22.44
CA ARG A 149 -5.26 3.37 21.87
C ARG A 149 -4.09 3.96 21.11
N GLN A 150 -2.88 3.85 21.64
CA GLN A 150 -1.64 4.29 21.00
C GLN A 150 -1.36 3.50 19.72
N ILE A 151 -1.54 2.18 19.73
CA ILE A 151 -1.36 1.34 18.54
C ILE A 151 -2.34 1.75 17.43
N VAL A 152 -3.63 1.90 17.76
CA VAL A 152 -4.64 2.36 16.78
C VAL A 152 -4.32 3.76 16.27
N MET A 153 -3.93 4.69 17.14
CA MET A 153 -3.55 6.05 16.74
C MET A 153 -2.37 6.05 15.77
N ALA A 154 -1.32 5.28 16.06
CA ALA A 154 -0.18 5.14 15.17
C ALA A 154 -0.57 4.47 13.85
N TYR A 155 -1.41 3.42 13.88
CA TYR A 155 -1.90 2.75 12.68
C TYR A 155 -2.73 3.68 11.79
N MET A 156 -3.56 4.54 12.37
CA MET A 156 -4.34 5.51 11.61
C MET A 156 -3.48 6.55 10.90
N ALA A 157 -2.29 6.86 11.43
CA ALA A 157 -1.39 7.87 10.88
C ALA A 157 -0.32 7.28 9.95
N LEU A 158 0.27 6.15 10.34
CA LEU A 158 1.42 5.51 9.68
C LEU A 158 1.02 4.27 8.86
N GLY A 159 -0.20 3.76 9.04
CA GLY A 159 -0.63 2.49 8.45
C GLY A 159 0.16 1.29 8.95
N GLY A 160 0.11 0.23 8.15
CA GLY A 160 0.84 -1.03 8.38
C GLY A 160 2.23 -1.09 7.75
N ILE A 161 2.80 0.03 7.31
CA ILE A 161 4.04 0.02 6.52
C ILE A 161 5.24 -0.22 7.44
N PRO A 162 5.99 -1.34 7.28
CA PRO A 162 7.10 -1.68 8.19
C PRO A 162 8.16 -0.58 8.29
N HIS A 163 8.44 0.11 7.17
CA HIS A 163 9.39 1.22 7.14
C HIS A 163 8.98 2.37 8.06
N TYR A 164 7.71 2.79 8.02
CA TYR A 164 7.21 3.87 8.88
C TYR A 164 7.14 3.45 10.35
N LEU A 165 6.69 2.21 10.61
CA LEU A 165 6.68 1.65 11.96
C LEU A 165 8.09 1.54 12.56
N ASN A 166 9.13 1.43 11.73
CA ASN A 166 10.50 1.35 12.19
C ASN A 166 11.01 2.64 12.83
N LEU A 167 10.43 3.78 12.46
CA LEU A 167 10.76 5.11 12.97
C LEU A 167 10.35 5.29 14.44
N ILE A 168 9.38 4.50 14.91
CA ILE A 168 8.90 4.57 16.29
C ILE A 168 10.03 4.22 17.27
N GLN A 169 10.36 5.18 18.15
CA GLN A 169 11.39 4.99 19.16
C GLN A 169 10.81 4.53 20.50
N PRO A 170 11.52 3.65 21.24
CA PRO A 170 11.15 3.33 22.63
C PRO A 170 11.08 4.59 23.51
N GLY A 171 10.07 4.65 24.38
CA GLY A 171 9.88 5.76 25.32
C GLY A 171 9.04 6.92 24.78
N GLN A 172 8.72 6.95 23.48
CA GLN A 172 7.77 7.90 22.92
C GLN A 172 6.33 7.38 22.99
N SER A 173 5.37 8.28 23.14
CA SER A 173 3.96 8.01 22.86
C SER A 173 3.67 8.07 21.36
N ALA A 174 2.58 7.44 20.91
CA ALA A 174 2.16 7.49 19.51
C ALA A 174 2.03 8.93 18.97
N ALA A 175 1.42 9.84 19.76
CA ALA A 175 1.29 11.24 19.38
C ALA A 175 2.64 11.96 19.22
N GLN A 176 3.61 11.68 20.11
CA GLN A 176 4.96 12.25 20.01
C GLN A 176 5.71 11.72 18.79
N CYS A 177 5.55 10.44 18.46
CA CYS A 177 6.16 9.86 17.26
C CYS A 177 5.57 10.50 15.99
N VAL A 178 4.24 10.59 15.89
CA VAL A 178 3.58 11.23 14.74
C VAL A 178 3.99 12.71 14.63
N ASP A 179 4.09 13.42 15.76
CA ASP A 179 4.62 14.80 15.75
C ASP A 179 6.06 14.87 15.23
N ALA A 180 6.93 14.02 15.75
CA ALA A 180 8.34 14.02 15.39
C ALA A 180 8.55 13.69 13.90
N GLU A 181 7.88 12.66 13.40
CA GLU A 181 8.13 12.13 12.06
C GLU A 181 7.33 12.85 10.97
N CYS A 182 6.08 13.25 11.24
CA CYS A 182 5.19 13.82 10.21
C CYS A 182 5.12 15.36 10.24
N PHE A 183 5.32 15.99 11.40
CA PHE A 183 5.07 17.44 11.55
C PHE A 183 6.32 18.30 11.69
N ARG A 184 7.45 17.74 12.14
CA ARG A 184 8.71 18.48 12.21
C ARG A 184 9.37 18.49 10.85
N SER A 185 10.02 19.61 10.50
CA SER A 185 10.76 19.75 9.24
C SER A 185 11.91 18.76 9.09
N ALA A 186 12.45 18.25 10.20
CA ALA A 186 13.48 17.21 10.21
C ALA A 186 12.92 15.79 10.29
N GLY A 187 11.59 15.64 10.37
CA GLY A 187 10.93 14.33 10.43
C GLY A 187 11.01 13.62 9.08
N MET A 188 11.24 12.30 9.10
CA MET A 188 11.43 11.52 7.88
C MET A 188 10.17 11.48 7.00
N LEU A 189 8.99 11.63 7.61
CA LEU A 189 7.69 11.54 6.94
C LEU A 189 7.11 12.91 6.55
N HIS A 190 7.84 14.01 6.80
CA HIS A 190 7.38 15.37 6.53
C HIS A 190 7.03 15.60 5.06
N ASP A 191 7.92 15.21 4.15
CA ASP A 191 7.74 15.35 2.69
C ASP A 191 7.41 14.01 2.00
N GLU A 192 7.20 12.95 2.79
CA GLU A 192 7.05 11.59 2.29
C GLU A 192 5.84 11.43 1.38
N TYR A 193 4.73 12.14 1.62
CA TYR A 193 3.57 12.08 0.72
C TYR A 193 3.99 12.38 -0.72
N ARG A 194 4.69 13.49 -0.96
CA ARG A 194 5.10 13.88 -2.31
C ARG A 194 6.18 12.93 -2.85
N ASN A 195 7.15 12.55 -2.02
CA ASN A 195 8.24 11.67 -2.41
C ASN A 195 7.74 10.29 -2.82
N LEU A 196 6.77 9.75 -2.09
CA LEU A 196 6.14 8.45 -2.34
C LEU A 196 5.46 8.41 -3.72
N TYR A 197 4.58 9.37 -4.03
CA TYR A 197 3.90 9.38 -5.33
C TYR A 197 4.87 9.65 -6.49
N ALA A 198 5.89 10.50 -6.29
CA ALA A 198 6.91 10.76 -7.30
C ALA A 198 7.80 9.53 -7.58
N ALA A 199 8.10 8.73 -6.56
CA ALA A 199 8.91 7.51 -6.73
C ALA A 199 8.12 6.35 -7.37
N LEU A 200 6.80 6.27 -7.13
CA LEU A 200 5.98 5.15 -7.59
C LEU A 200 5.33 5.36 -8.97
N PHE A 201 5.09 6.61 -9.38
CA PHE A 201 4.30 6.90 -10.58
C PHE A 201 4.96 7.96 -11.47
N GLU A 202 5.06 7.66 -12.78
CA GLU A 202 5.54 8.61 -13.79
C GLU A 202 4.67 9.88 -13.88
N SER A 203 3.36 9.75 -13.67
CA SER A 203 2.39 10.86 -13.70
C SER A 203 1.84 11.18 -12.31
N CYS A 204 2.74 11.43 -11.35
CA CYS A 204 2.40 11.61 -9.94
C CYS A 204 1.33 12.70 -9.69
N ASP A 205 1.32 13.80 -10.44
CA ASP A 205 0.34 14.89 -10.28
C ASP A 205 -1.13 14.41 -10.43
N THR A 206 -1.38 13.54 -11.40
CA THR A 206 -2.72 12.98 -11.63
C THR A 206 -3.13 12.04 -10.49
N HIS A 207 -2.18 11.24 -10.00
CA HIS A 207 -2.39 10.31 -8.90
C HIS A 207 -2.70 11.08 -7.61
N GLU A 208 -1.90 12.10 -7.29
CA GLU A 208 -2.13 12.98 -6.14
C GLU A 208 -3.48 13.69 -6.22
N ALA A 209 -3.88 14.19 -7.39
CA ALA A 209 -5.18 14.86 -7.56
C ALA A 209 -6.35 13.92 -7.24
N ILE A 210 -6.29 12.67 -7.71
CA ILE A 210 -7.28 11.63 -7.42
C ILE A 210 -7.30 11.33 -5.91
N VAL A 211 -6.14 11.10 -5.31
CA VAL A 211 -6.01 10.76 -3.88
C VAL A 211 -6.55 11.89 -3.00
N LYS A 212 -6.19 13.15 -3.28
CA LYS A 212 -6.69 14.33 -2.56
C LYS A 212 -8.21 14.41 -2.60
N VAL A 213 -8.82 14.15 -3.75
CA VAL A 213 -10.29 14.14 -3.88
C VAL A 213 -10.91 12.99 -3.10
N LEU A 214 -10.34 11.79 -3.17
CA LEU A 214 -10.84 10.63 -2.43
C LEU A 214 -10.72 10.81 -0.91
N ALA A 215 -9.69 11.51 -0.43
CA ALA A 215 -9.53 11.86 0.98
C ALA A 215 -10.67 12.76 1.51
N THR A 216 -11.44 13.41 0.63
CA THR A 216 -12.62 14.22 1.00
C THR A 216 -13.93 13.43 1.11
N SER A 217 -13.96 12.14 0.74
CA SER A 217 -15.16 11.30 0.84
C SER A 217 -14.93 10.01 1.60
N TRP A 218 -15.57 9.86 2.76
CA TRP A 218 -15.42 8.66 3.57
C TRP A 218 -16.21 7.50 2.97
N SER A 219 -17.37 7.76 2.36
CA SER A 219 -18.23 6.73 1.75
C SER A 219 -17.70 6.22 0.40
N GLY A 220 -16.79 6.97 -0.22
CA GLY A 220 -16.27 6.75 -1.57
C GLY A 220 -16.89 7.65 -2.61
N LEU A 221 -16.35 7.62 -3.83
CA LEU A 221 -16.82 8.41 -4.96
C LEU A 221 -16.87 7.55 -6.22
N THR A 222 -17.87 7.78 -7.05
CA THR A 222 -17.88 7.22 -8.41
C THR A 222 -16.76 7.83 -9.25
N ARG A 223 -16.34 7.13 -10.31
CA ARG A 223 -15.34 7.64 -11.26
C ARG A 223 -15.66 9.06 -11.75
N ASP A 224 -16.91 9.31 -12.15
CA ASP A 224 -17.33 10.61 -12.70
C ASP A 224 -17.26 11.72 -11.64
N GLN A 225 -17.61 11.42 -10.38
CA GLN A 225 -17.45 12.36 -9.29
C GLN A 225 -15.98 12.67 -8.98
N VAL A 226 -15.10 11.67 -9.05
CA VAL A 226 -13.65 11.89 -8.88
C VAL A 226 -13.14 12.81 -9.99
N LEU A 227 -13.45 12.53 -11.25
CA LEU A 227 -13.03 13.33 -12.40
C LEU A 227 -13.51 14.79 -12.27
N ALA A 228 -14.79 14.99 -11.97
CA ALA A 228 -15.38 16.32 -11.83
C ALA A 228 -14.72 17.13 -10.70
N ARG A 229 -14.50 16.52 -9.53
CA ARG A 229 -13.88 17.19 -8.38
C ARG A 229 -12.38 17.42 -8.56
N ALA A 230 -11.68 16.49 -9.21
CA ALA A 230 -10.25 16.59 -9.51
C ALA A 230 -9.96 17.53 -10.68
N ARG A 231 -11.00 17.98 -11.41
CA ARG A 231 -10.89 18.76 -12.66
C ARG A 231 -10.08 18.03 -13.72
N LEU A 232 -10.25 16.71 -13.80
CA LEU A 232 -9.58 15.86 -14.76
C LEU A 232 -10.54 15.49 -15.89
N SER A 233 -10.03 15.50 -17.12
CA SER A 233 -10.80 15.03 -18.28
C SER A 233 -10.82 13.50 -18.33
N SER A 234 -11.93 12.93 -18.76
CA SER A 234 -12.00 11.49 -19.00
C SER A 234 -11.07 11.12 -20.15
N GLY A 235 -10.22 10.11 -19.95
CA GLY A 235 -9.28 9.64 -20.96
C GLY A 235 -8.48 8.44 -20.48
N GLY A 236 -7.69 7.85 -21.39
CA GLY A 236 -6.88 6.66 -21.10
C GLY A 236 -5.85 6.88 -19.98
N GLY A 237 -5.27 8.09 -19.90
CA GLY A 237 -4.31 8.45 -18.84
C GLY A 237 -4.90 8.37 -17.43
N VAL A 238 -6.11 8.89 -17.22
CA VAL A 238 -6.76 8.84 -15.90
C VAL A 238 -7.25 7.42 -15.57
N THR A 239 -7.68 6.64 -16.57
CA THR A 239 -7.97 5.21 -16.36
C THR A 239 -6.74 4.47 -15.88
N LYS A 240 -5.60 4.68 -16.55
CA LYS A 240 -4.31 4.10 -16.16
C LYS A 240 -3.92 4.52 -14.75
N ALA A 241 -4.08 5.79 -14.38
CA ALA A 241 -3.75 6.27 -13.04
C ALA A 241 -4.62 5.66 -11.93
N ILE A 242 -5.94 5.52 -12.17
CA ILE A 242 -6.84 4.86 -11.21
C ILE A 242 -6.45 3.38 -11.05
N GLU A 243 -6.19 2.69 -12.16
CA GLU A 243 -5.73 1.30 -12.14
C GLU A 243 -4.40 1.15 -11.37
N GLU A 244 -3.44 2.05 -11.61
CA GLU A 244 -2.16 2.09 -10.90
C GLU A 244 -2.35 2.28 -9.39
N LEU A 245 -3.22 3.20 -8.97
CA LEU A 245 -3.58 3.38 -7.55
C LEU A 245 -4.24 2.13 -6.94
N GLN A 246 -5.07 1.42 -7.71
CA GLN A 246 -5.74 0.20 -7.25
C GLN A 246 -4.76 -0.96 -7.09
N LEU A 247 -3.90 -1.18 -8.09
CA LEU A 247 -2.92 -2.26 -8.08
C LEU A 247 -1.86 -2.06 -7.00
N SER A 248 -1.44 -0.81 -6.76
CA SER A 248 -0.53 -0.43 -5.69
C SER A 248 -1.17 -0.41 -4.30
N GLY A 249 -2.50 -0.56 -4.18
CA GLY A 249 -3.20 -0.69 -2.90
C GLY A 249 -3.58 0.63 -2.23
N PHE A 250 -3.35 1.78 -2.88
CA PHE A 250 -3.79 3.09 -2.39
C PHE A 250 -5.31 3.22 -2.42
N VAL A 251 -5.94 2.72 -3.49
CA VAL A 251 -7.38 2.84 -3.73
C VAL A 251 -8.03 1.47 -3.82
N THR A 252 -9.19 1.32 -3.19
CA THR A 252 -10.02 0.12 -3.35
C THR A 252 -11.33 0.48 -4.03
N GLU A 253 -11.74 -0.36 -4.96
CA GLU A 253 -13.05 -0.29 -5.60
C GLU A 253 -14.05 -1.14 -4.82
N THR A 254 -15.19 -0.54 -4.50
CA THR A 254 -16.25 -1.20 -3.74
C THR A 254 -17.55 -1.11 -4.50
N PHE A 255 -18.30 -2.21 -4.52
CA PHE A 255 -19.60 -2.26 -5.17
C PHE A 255 -20.69 -2.00 -4.14
N SER A 256 -21.67 -1.17 -4.48
CA SER A 256 -22.90 -1.09 -3.69
C SER A 256 -23.63 -2.43 -3.77
N LEU A 257 -24.09 -2.94 -2.62
CA LEU A 257 -24.77 -4.23 -2.48
C LEU A 257 -25.97 -4.39 -3.44
N ASP A 258 -26.57 -3.27 -3.87
CA ASP A 258 -27.78 -3.24 -4.68
C ASP A 258 -27.58 -2.98 -6.19
N LYS A 259 -26.34 -2.81 -6.69
CA LYS A 259 -26.13 -2.47 -8.12
C LYS A 259 -25.07 -3.34 -8.79
N LYS A 260 -25.49 -4.13 -9.79
CA LYS A 260 -24.60 -4.76 -10.78
C LYS A 260 -23.69 -3.70 -11.41
N ALA A 261 -22.37 -3.80 -11.25
CA ALA A 261 -21.24 -3.15 -11.93
C ALA A 261 -21.27 -1.62 -12.24
N LYS A 262 -22.40 -1.03 -12.63
CA LYS A 262 -22.62 0.36 -13.07
C LYS A 262 -22.59 1.43 -11.97
N GLY A 263 -21.97 1.16 -10.83
CA GLY A 263 -21.97 2.07 -9.68
C GLY A 263 -20.86 1.80 -8.68
N SER A 264 -19.68 1.39 -9.15
CA SER A 264 -18.55 1.18 -8.28
C SER A 264 -18.07 2.49 -7.65
N LEU A 265 -17.68 2.40 -6.38
CA LEU A 265 -17.17 3.51 -5.58
C LEU A 265 -15.68 3.28 -5.32
N LEU A 266 -14.88 4.25 -5.72
CA LEU A 266 -13.46 4.34 -5.41
C LEU A 266 -13.30 4.93 -4.01
N ARG A 267 -12.42 4.32 -3.20
CA ARG A 267 -12.13 4.73 -1.82
C ARG A 267 -10.64 4.72 -1.57
N LEU A 268 -10.16 5.72 -0.84
CA LEU A 268 -8.78 5.77 -0.37
C LEU A 268 -8.61 4.80 0.81
N THR A 269 -7.74 3.82 0.66
CA THR A 269 -7.51 2.76 1.64
C THR A 269 -6.17 2.83 2.35
N ASP A 270 -5.18 3.51 1.76
CA ASP A 270 -3.89 3.73 2.41
C ASP A 270 -3.99 4.72 3.58
N GLU A 271 -3.66 4.27 4.79
CA GLU A 271 -3.84 5.06 6.01
C GLU A 271 -2.96 6.32 6.02
N PHE A 272 -1.72 6.23 5.54
CA PHE A 272 -0.80 7.37 5.49
C PHE A 272 -1.30 8.46 4.52
N SER A 273 -1.81 8.06 3.34
CA SER A 273 -2.42 8.97 2.37
C SER A 273 -3.73 9.58 2.89
N VAL A 274 -4.53 8.84 3.65
CA VAL A 274 -5.71 9.39 4.34
C VAL A 274 -5.27 10.44 5.38
N PHE A 275 -4.27 10.12 6.19
CA PHE A 275 -3.75 11.00 7.23
C PHE A 275 -3.25 12.33 6.66
N THR A 276 -2.37 12.26 5.67
CA THR A 276 -1.80 13.44 5.01
C THR A 276 -2.82 14.18 4.12
N GLY A 277 -3.63 13.45 3.37
CA GLY A 277 -4.60 13.98 2.41
C GLY A 277 -5.81 14.70 3.03
N THR A 278 -6.20 14.35 4.26
CA THR A 278 -7.28 15.06 5.00
C THR A 278 -6.83 16.42 5.55
N GLY A 279 -5.57 16.81 5.35
CA GLY A 279 -5.05 18.11 5.75
C GLY A 279 -4.43 18.14 7.15
N CYS A 280 -4.24 16.99 7.80
CA CYS A 280 -3.37 16.86 8.97
C CYS A 280 -1.89 16.92 8.53
N THR A 281 -1.47 18.07 7.99
CA THR A 281 -0.10 18.36 7.52
C THR A 281 0.46 19.62 8.21
N PRO A 282 1.78 19.86 8.18
CA PRO A 282 2.45 20.94 8.92
C PRO A 282 1.93 22.35 8.63
N ARG A 283 1.18 22.55 7.53
CA ARG A 283 0.66 23.85 7.11
C ARG A 283 -0.32 24.51 8.09
N LEU A 284 -0.85 23.76 9.06
CA LEU A 284 -1.70 24.30 10.12
C LEU A 284 -0.94 24.93 11.29
N ARG A 285 0.39 24.74 11.39
CA ARG A 285 1.16 25.24 12.54
C ARG A 285 1.50 26.73 12.47
N ARG A 286 1.45 27.36 11.30
CA ARG A 286 1.80 28.78 11.15
C ARG A 286 0.73 29.76 11.68
N ASN A 287 -0.49 29.30 11.95
CA ASN A 287 -1.61 30.18 12.32
C ASN A 287 -2.24 29.93 13.70
N ARG A 288 -1.77 28.95 14.49
CA ARG A 288 -2.29 28.74 15.85
C ARG A 288 -1.17 28.26 16.75
N GLY A 289 -0.71 29.11 17.66
CA GLY A 289 0.27 28.78 18.70
C GLY A 289 -0.29 27.78 19.71
N CYS A 290 -0.42 26.52 19.30
CA CYS A 290 -0.84 25.41 20.14
C CYS A 290 0.32 24.44 20.32
N ASP A 291 1.07 24.58 21.43
CA ASP A 291 2.18 23.69 21.81
C ASP A 291 1.71 22.39 22.51
N ASN A 292 0.49 21.91 22.20
CA ASN A 292 -0.02 20.67 22.79
C ASN A 292 -0.18 19.57 21.71
N PRO A 293 0.66 18.51 21.71
CA PRO A 293 0.56 17.39 20.76
C PRO A 293 -0.78 16.65 20.80
N GLN A 294 -1.51 16.72 21.92
CA GLN A 294 -2.85 16.13 22.05
C GLN A 294 -3.93 16.92 21.31
N ALA A 295 -3.69 18.19 20.96
CA ALA A 295 -4.67 19.06 20.30
C ALA A 295 -4.79 18.79 18.78
N VAL A 296 -3.90 17.98 18.19
CA VAL A 296 -3.96 17.57 16.77
C VAL A 296 -5.27 16.80 16.47
N ALA A 297 -5.90 16.22 17.49
CA ALA A 297 -7.19 15.54 17.41
C ALA A 297 -8.41 16.44 17.12
N MET A 298 -8.26 17.78 17.13
CA MET A 298 -9.37 18.74 16.99
C MET A 298 -9.23 19.65 15.75
N THR A 299 -8.66 19.15 14.66
CA THR A 299 -8.65 19.85 13.36
C THR A 299 -9.87 19.44 12.51
N PRO A 300 -10.35 20.28 11.58
CA PRO A 300 -11.48 19.94 10.70
C PRO A 300 -11.29 18.63 9.90
N GLY A 301 -10.05 18.21 9.66
CA GLY A 301 -9.70 16.94 9.01
C GLY A 301 -9.74 15.72 9.94
N ALA A 302 -9.74 15.91 11.27
CA ALA A 302 -9.65 14.80 12.24
C ALA A 302 -10.91 13.93 12.26
N ASP A 303 -12.10 14.51 12.11
CA ASP A 303 -13.36 13.76 11.97
C ASP A 303 -13.36 12.91 10.69
N MET A 304 -12.86 13.47 9.60
CA MET A 304 -12.76 12.78 8.33
C MET A 304 -11.76 11.63 8.36
N LEU A 305 -10.58 11.88 8.94
CA LEU A 305 -9.56 10.89 9.22
C LEU A 305 -10.14 9.75 10.06
N LEU A 306 -10.83 10.06 11.15
CA LEU A 306 -11.45 9.06 12.02
C LEU A 306 -12.47 8.21 11.25
N LYS A 307 -13.38 8.84 10.50
CA LYS A 307 -14.38 8.14 9.69
C LYS A 307 -13.75 7.24 8.62
N LEU A 308 -12.76 7.73 7.90
CA LEU A 308 -12.04 6.97 6.87
C LEU A 308 -11.27 5.80 7.49
N SER A 309 -10.40 6.05 8.46
CA SER A 309 -9.56 5.02 9.05
C SER A 309 -10.39 3.97 9.79
N VAL A 310 -11.42 4.37 10.55
CA VAL A 310 -12.33 3.41 11.20
C VAL A 310 -13.09 2.60 10.16
N SER A 311 -13.60 3.23 9.10
CA SER A 311 -14.29 2.48 8.05
C SER A 311 -13.34 1.50 7.33
N ASN A 312 -12.10 1.89 7.07
CA ASN A 312 -11.09 1.05 6.41
C ASN A 312 -10.72 -0.13 7.32
N MET A 313 -10.45 0.14 8.60
CA MET A 313 -10.20 -0.90 9.61
C MET A 313 -11.40 -1.85 9.71
N CYS A 314 -12.63 -1.36 9.91
CA CYS A 314 -13.80 -2.22 10.03
C CYS A 314 -13.96 -3.14 8.81
N ARG A 315 -13.71 -2.67 7.58
CA ARG A 315 -13.82 -3.51 6.38
C ARG A 315 -12.69 -4.52 6.28
N ARG A 316 -11.46 -4.13 6.58
CA ARG A 316 -10.27 -5.00 6.55
C ARG A 316 -10.27 -6.05 7.66
N PHE A 317 -10.98 -5.79 8.75
CA PHE A 317 -11.06 -6.65 9.93
C PHE A 317 -12.44 -7.29 10.15
N ALA A 318 -13.45 -6.99 9.34
CA ALA A 318 -14.78 -7.62 9.44
C ALA A 318 -14.78 -9.09 8.96
N GLU A 319 -13.90 -9.48 8.03
CA GLU A 319 -13.90 -10.86 7.52
C GLU A 319 -13.23 -11.90 8.43
N PRO A 320 -12.28 -11.56 9.31
CA PRO A 320 -11.99 -12.39 10.48
C PRO A 320 -12.53 -11.72 11.75
N LEU A 321 -13.79 -12.00 12.08
CA LEU A 321 -14.46 -11.78 13.36
C LEU A 321 -13.80 -12.55 14.54
N GLY A 322 -12.49 -12.36 14.73
CA GLY A 322 -11.67 -13.15 15.63
C GLY A 322 -10.53 -12.41 16.34
N SER A 323 -10.25 -11.13 16.04
CA SER A 323 -9.22 -10.44 16.82
C SER A 323 -9.73 -10.16 18.23
N ARG A 324 -9.13 -10.81 19.24
CA ARG A 324 -9.42 -10.60 20.69
C ARG A 324 -9.29 -9.14 21.12
N MET A 325 -8.64 -8.33 20.30
CA MET A 325 -8.41 -6.91 20.46
C MET A 325 -9.67 -6.09 20.19
N TRP A 326 -10.39 -6.37 19.09
CA TRP A 326 -11.65 -5.69 18.76
C TRP A 326 -12.73 -5.95 19.81
N LYS A 327 -12.88 -7.21 20.26
CA LYS A 327 -13.80 -7.58 21.34
C LYS A 327 -13.48 -6.85 22.65
N ARG A 328 -12.20 -6.63 22.97
CA ARG A 328 -11.78 -5.90 24.18
C ARG A 328 -12.00 -4.39 24.11
N MET A 329 -11.89 -3.78 22.92
CA MET A 329 -12.23 -2.37 22.72
C MET A 329 -13.75 -2.13 22.86
N LEU A 330 -14.58 -3.01 22.30
CA LEU A 330 -16.04 -2.93 22.38
C LEU A 330 -16.57 -3.00 23.83
N HIS A 331 -15.91 -3.74 24.72
CA HIS A 331 -16.35 -3.89 26.12
C HIS A 331 -16.06 -2.68 27.03
N ARG A 332 -15.22 -1.72 26.61
CA ARG A 332 -14.80 -0.58 27.46
C ARG A 332 -15.35 0.79 27.02
N GLY A 333 -16.18 0.84 25.98
CA GLY A 333 -16.80 2.08 25.50
C GLY A 333 -18.28 1.91 25.24
N GLY A 334 -19.13 2.28 26.21
CA GLY A 334 -20.57 2.49 26.03
C GLY A 334 -21.41 1.21 25.91
N THR A 335 -22.61 1.27 26.48
CA THR A 335 -23.61 0.21 26.50
C THR A 335 -24.12 -0.12 25.10
N TRP A 336 -23.57 -1.18 24.49
CA TRP A 336 -24.22 -1.89 23.39
C TRP A 336 -25.39 -2.69 23.95
N ARG A 337 -26.64 -2.29 23.69
CA ARG A 337 -27.81 -3.15 23.94
C ARG A 337 -27.78 -4.29 22.93
N LYS A 338 -27.40 -5.47 23.41
CA LYS A 338 -27.59 -6.75 22.73
C LYS A 338 -29.10 -7.00 22.60
N ARG A 339 -29.70 -6.75 21.43
CA ARG A 339 -31.00 -7.34 21.10
C ARG A 339 -30.74 -8.72 20.54
N GLU A 340 -31.09 -9.75 21.30
CA GLU A 340 -31.05 -11.11 20.81
C GLU A 340 -32.11 -11.31 19.72
N PRO A 341 -31.78 -12.02 18.63
CA PRO A 341 -32.68 -12.19 17.51
C PRO A 341 -33.70 -13.28 17.83
N THR A 342 -34.98 -12.90 17.93
CA THR A 342 -36.09 -13.84 17.78
C THR A 342 -36.18 -14.27 16.32
N THR A 343 -35.79 -15.53 16.09
CA THR A 343 -36.10 -16.46 14.99
C THR A 343 -36.54 -15.95 13.61
N ARG A 344 -35.75 -16.45 12.63
CA ARG A 344 -36.03 -16.78 11.21
C ARG A 344 -36.15 -15.62 10.21
N GLY A 345 -35.13 -15.54 9.35
CA GLY A 345 -35.15 -14.84 8.07
C GLY A 345 -33.86 -14.07 7.79
N LEU A 346 -33.06 -14.55 6.82
CA LEU A 346 -31.85 -13.90 6.30
C LEU A 346 -32.03 -12.38 6.12
N ARG A 347 -31.14 -11.55 6.70
CA ARG A 347 -31.00 -10.13 6.34
C ARG A 347 -29.56 -9.61 6.44
N LEU A 348 -29.18 -8.90 5.38
CA LEU A 348 -28.07 -7.93 5.27
C LEU A 348 -28.01 -7.00 6.49
N ILE A 349 -26.81 -6.76 7.03
CA ILE A 349 -26.54 -5.69 8.00
C ILE A 349 -26.13 -4.45 7.20
N CYS A 350 -27.05 -3.50 7.06
CA CYS A 350 -26.77 -2.16 6.53
C CYS A 350 -26.58 -1.21 7.71
N CYS A 351 -25.35 -0.74 7.96
CA CYS A 351 -25.07 0.27 8.99
C CYS A 351 -25.22 1.67 8.40
N TRP A 352 -26.28 2.37 8.80
CA TRP A 352 -26.45 3.81 8.63
C TRP A 352 -25.78 4.54 9.81
N ILE A 353 -25.11 5.67 9.56
CA ILE A 353 -24.62 6.61 10.59
C ILE A 353 -25.16 7.99 10.22
N GLU A 354 -26.07 8.53 11.04
CA GLU A 354 -26.41 9.96 11.01
C GLU A 354 -25.36 10.75 11.80
N PRO A 355 -24.93 11.93 11.33
CA PRO A 355 -24.07 12.81 12.10
C PRO A 355 -24.87 13.51 13.22
N ILE A 356 -24.44 13.33 14.47
CA ILE A 356 -24.90 14.15 15.60
C ILE A 356 -24.34 15.57 15.39
N THR A 357 -25.16 16.48 14.88
CA THR A 357 -24.91 17.93 14.96
C THR A 357 -25.22 18.39 16.39
N ALA A 358 -24.19 18.77 17.14
CA ALA A 358 -24.37 19.49 18.39
C ALA A 358 -24.88 20.92 18.08
N SER A 359 -26.15 21.19 18.36
CA SER A 359 -26.68 22.55 18.43
C SER A 359 -26.29 23.17 19.78
N ILE A 360 -25.43 24.18 19.74
CA ILE A 360 -25.29 25.14 20.84
C ILE A 360 -26.47 26.10 20.72
N SER A 361 -27.47 25.95 21.58
CA SER A 361 -28.48 26.98 21.81
C SER A 361 -28.04 27.81 23.02
N ALA A 362 -27.71 29.07 22.76
CA ALA A 362 -27.59 30.12 23.75
C ALA A 362 -28.81 31.05 23.65
N LYS A 363 -29.18 31.65 24.78
CA LYS A 363 -30.31 32.59 25.08
C LYS A 363 -31.55 31.89 25.63
N SER A 364 -32.23 32.35 26.67
CA SER A 364 -32.06 33.52 27.55
C SER A 364 -33.07 33.39 28.70
N ASN A 365 -32.73 33.94 29.86
CA ASN A 365 -33.65 34.23 30.97
C ASN A 365 -34.97 34.87 30.51
N SER A 366 -36.10 34.39 31.05
CA SER A 366 -37.26 35.22 31.38
C SER A 366 -38.08 34.59 32.51
N ARG A 367 -38.20 35.35 33.61
CA ARG A 367 -39.17 35.20 34.70
C ARG A 367 -40.61 35.28 34.16
N THR A 368 -41.54 34.55 34.83
CA THR A 368 -42.96 34.85 35.21
C THR A 368 -43.71 33.50 35.34
N SER A 369 -44.03 33.01 36.54
CA SER A 369 -45.22 33.27 37.40
C SER A 369 -46.52 32.59 36.94
N LEU A 370 -47.27 32.10 37.95
CA LEU A 370 -48.64 31.56 37.98
C LEU A 370 -48.72 30.04 37.71
N SER A 371 -49.34 29.22 38.55
CA SER A 371 -50.37 29.42 39.58
C SER A 371 -50.21 28.42 40.72
#